data_AF-A0A2W4SZZ0-F1
#
_entry.id   AF-A0A2W4SZZ0-F1
#
_cell.length_a   1.000
_cell.length_b   1.000
_cell.length_c   1.000
_cell.angle_alpha   90.00
_cell.angle_beta   90.00
_cell.angle_gamma   90.00
#
_symmetry.space_group_name_H-M   'P 1'
#
loop_
_entity.id
_entity.type
_entity.pdbx_description
1 polymer ?
#
loop_
_entity_poly.entity_id
_entity_poly.type
_entity_poly.pdbx_seq_one_letter_code
_entity_poly.pdbx_strand_id
1 'polypeptide(L)'
;MLELTPQQRIIAAGDDGAAMALRIVAEAARLMGAPRLIPVASAHIDGALYHGDSGTLFAENLVEGGARVAIRSTLNVGALSPAGCAAVRLAAHQRDMAARMMRAYEAMGCEPSWTCAPYQAGHRPALGTDVAWGESNAVVFCNSVLGARTNRYGDFLDIACAITGVAPDYGLHRPENRVATLLIDTRGLSPSLRASDVFYPVLGTILGRTAGTAVAVIDGLQGCTTEDRLKALGAASASAGGVGLFHVAGVTPEAQDATTALGGLPPQETLTLTPQIVRQALAGLSTAGETERIDAVAIGSPHLSLAEIDEVERRLAGRKLEAPLYANTGRHVLRPLEMQGRRAALEQAGVIFVVDTCVVVTPILPEIDGAVLMTNSGKFAHYAPGTTGYAVTYGSLAECVESAVTGRLVRERQAWS
;
A
#
# COMPACT_ATOMS: atom_id res chain seq x y z
N MET A 1 14.83 -29.47 4.31
CA MET A 1 13.58 -29.96 4.93
C MET A 1 13.24 -29.01 6.06
N LEU A 2 11.98 -28.59 6.21
CA LEU A 2 11.58 -27.67 7.29
C LEU A 2 11.75 -28.34 8.66
N GLU A 3 12.42 -27.67 9.58
CA GLU A 3 12.57 -28.10 10.97
C GLU A 3 11.62 -27.31 11.88
N LEU A 4 10.65 -28.02 12.49
CA LEU A 4 9.81 -27.47 13.55
C LEU A 4 10.43 -27.74 14.92
N THR A 5 10.26 -26.82 15.86
CA THR A 5 10.63 -27.03 17.27
C THR A 5 9.71 -28.09 17.91
N PRO A 6 10.09 -28.71 19.03
CA PRO A 6 9.19 -29.61 19.77
C PRO A 6 7.84 -28.97 20.11
N GLN A 7 7.85 -27.70 20.54
CA GLN A 7 6.64 -26.95 20.85
C GLN A 7 5.76 -26.75 19.61
N GLN A 8 6.35 -26.40 18.48
CA GLN A 8 5.62 -26.24 17.23
C GLN A 8 5.00 -27.56 16.75
N ARG A 9 5.70 -28.70 16.94
CA ARG A 9 5.13 -30.02 16.64
C ARG A 9 3.91 -30.34 17.50
N ILE A 10 3.96 -30.00 18.79
CA ILE A 10 2.82 -30.19 19.72
C ILE A 10 1.63 -29.35 19.28
N ILE A 11 1.83 -28.05 18.99
CA ILE A 11 0.75 -27.16 18.52
C ILE A 11 0.16 -27.69 17.21
N ALA A 12 0.99 -28.05 16.22
CA ALA A 12 0.52 -28.50 14.91
C ALA A 12 -0.27 -29.82 14.94
N ALA A 13 -0.12 -30.61 16.00
CA ALA A 13 -0.83 -31.87 16.22
C ALA A 13 -2.23 -31.70 16.83
N GLY A 14 -2.58 -30.52 17.34
CA GLY A 14 -3.92 -30.20 17.83
C GLY A 14 -4.98 -30.10 16.72
N ASP A 15 -6.21 -29.84 17.11
CA ASP A 15 -7.39 -29.70 16.23
C ASP A 15 -8.03 -28.29 16.29
N ASP A 16 -7.43 -27.38 17.05
CA ASP A 16 -7.91 -26.00 17.24
C ASP A 16 -7.40 -25.02 16.16
N GLY A 17 -7.79 -23.75 16.29
CA GLY A 17 -7.42 -22.69 15.34
C GLY A 17 -5.92 -22.37 15.34
N ALA A 18 -5.23 -22.54 16.48
CA ALA A 18 -3.77 -22.35 16.56
C ALA A 18 -3.02 -23.47 15.84
N ALA A 19 -3.50 -24.71 15.96
CA ALA A 19 -3.00 -25.86 15.22
C ALA A 19 -3.20 -25.68 13.71
N MET A 20 -4.38 -25.21 13.28
CA MET A 20 -4.66 -24.87 11.88
C MET A 20 -3.69 -23.80 11.36
N ALA A 21 -3.53 -22.69 12.08
CA ALA A 21 -2.62 -21.61 11.69
C ALA A 21 -1.17 -22.11 11.57
N LEU A 22 -0.67 -22.90 12.53
CA LEU A 22 0.70 -23.41 12.48
C LEU A 22 0.92 -24.40 11.33
N ARG A 23 -0.08 -25.22 11.00
CA ARG A 23 -0.01 -26.10 9.82
C ARG A 23 0.08 -25.29 8.52
N ILE A 24 -0.68 -24.19 8.41
CA ILE A 24 -0.59 -23.27 7.25
C ILE A 24 0.81 -22.67 7.14
N VAL A 25 1.35 -22.12 8.23
CA VAL A 25 2.71 -21.52 8.23
C VAL A 25 3.76 -22.57 7.89
N ALA A 26 3.68 -23.77 8.47
CA ALA A 26 4.63 -24.84 8.20
C ALA A 26 4.56 -25.32 6.75
N GLU A 27 3.37 -25.45 6.17
CA GLU A 27 3.24 -25.88 4.78
C GLU A 27 3.72 -24.79 3.80
N ALA A 28 3.37 -23.53 4.05
CA ALA A 28 3.91 -22.41 3.30
C ALA A 28 5.44 -22.37 3.36
N ALA A 29 6.03 -22.58 4.55
CA ALA A 29 7.47 -22.65 4.72
C ALA A 29 8.11 -23.78 3.92
N ARG A 30 7.49 -24.96 3.83
CA ARG A 30 7.97 -26.05 2.97
C ARG A 30 7.94 -25.67 1.50
N LEU A 31 6.82 -25.09 1.03
CA LEU A 31 6.65 -24.66 -0.36
C LEU A 31 7.67 -23.57 -0.77
N MET A 32 8.00 -22.68 0.17
CA MET A 32 8.97 -21.61 -0.02
C MET A 32 10.43 -22.04 0.17
N GLY A 33 10.67 -23.31 0.53
CA GLY A 33 12.02 -23.81 0.81
C GLY A 33 12.66 -23.24 2.08
N ALA A 34 11.87 -22.70 3.00
CA ALA A 34 12.37 -22.18 4.27
C ALA A 34 12.88 -23.35 5.16
N PRO A 35 14.09 -23.27 5.72
CA PRO A 35 14.63 -24.34 6.55
C PRO A 35 14.00 -24.39 7.95
N ARG A 36 13.45 -23.27 8.43
CA ARG A 36 12.89 -23.09 9.77
C ARG A 36 11.84 -21.97 9.78
N LEU A 37 11.16 -21.82 10.90
CA LEU A 37 10.32 -20.67 11.19
C LEU A 37 11.08 -19.69 12.11
N ILE A 38 10.93 -18.39 11.90
CA ILE A 38 11.52 -17.32 12.71
C ILE A 38 10.43 -16.57 13.49
N PRO A 39 10.72 -16.09 14.71
CA PRO A 39 9.78 -15.23 15.42
C PRO A 39 9.57 -13.91 14.68
N VAL A 40 8.36 -13.39 14.71
CA VAL A 40 8.00 -12.07 14.18
C VAL A 40 7.46 -11.19 15.30
N ALA A 41 7.82 -9.91 15.31
CA ALA A 41 7.46 -9.00 16.40
C ALA A 41 6.02 -8.46 16.30
N SER A 42 5.49 -8.38 15.09
CA SER A 42 4.15 -7.87 14.82
C SER A 42 3.64 -8.29 13.45
N ALA A 43 2.35 -8.07 13.20
CA ALA A 43 1.71 -8.34 11.92
C ALA A 43 0.84 -7.17 11.42
N HIS A 44 0.67 -7.09 10.10
CA HIS A 44 -0.32 -6.23 9.46
C HIS A 44 -1.10 -7.07 8.44
N ILE A 45 -2.37 -7.32 8.75
CA ILE A 45 -3.19 -8.32 8.08
C ILE A 45 -3.88 -7.70 6.86
N ASP A 46 -3.54 -8.21 5.69
CA ASP A 46 -4.15 -7.87 4.40
C ASP A 46 -5.44 -8.67 4.16
N GLY A 47 -5.52 -9.90 4.68
CA GLY A 47 -6.64 -10.82 4.45
C GLY A 47 -8.02 -10.39 4.96
N ALA A 48 -8.14 -9.21 5.58
CA ALA A 48 -9.41 -8.61 5.97
C ALA A 48 -10.19 -7.96 4.79
N LEU A 49 -9.79 -8.23 3.55
CA LEU A 49 -10.43 -7.79 2.30
C LEU A 49 -11.42 -8.85 1.76
N TYR A 50 -12.68 -8.47 1.54
CA TYR A 50 -13.69 -9.41 1.06
C TYR A 50 -13.56 -9.64 -0.45
N HIS A 51 -12.98 -10.78 -0.83
CA HIS A 51 -12.88 -11.26 -2.22
C HIS A 51 -13.75 -12.49 -2.51
N GLY A 52 -14.61 -12.86 -1.57
CA GLY A 52 -15.49 -14.02 -1.66
C GLY A 52 -15.72 -14.67 -0.30
N ASP A 53 -16.73 -15.54 -0.26
CA ASP A 53 -17.24 -16.13 0.98
C ASP A 53 -16.19 -16.97 1.73
N SER A 54 -15.25 -17.59 1.00
CA SER A 54 -14.20 -18.42 1.59
C SER A 54 -13.32 -17.67 2.60
N GLY A 55 -13.02 -16.39 2.36
CA GLY A 55 -12.22 -15.59 3.31
C GLY A 55 -12.95 -15.36 4.63
N THR A 56 -14.26 -15.11 4.56
CA THR A 56 -15.11 -14.98 5.74
C THR A 56 -15.20 -16.28 6.52
N LEU A 57 -15.50 -17.39 5.84
CA LEU A 57 -15.62 -18.71 6.47
C LEU A 57 -14.30 -19.19 7.07
N PHE A 58 -13.17 -18.87 6.43
CA PHE A 58 -11.84 -19.13 6.97
C PHE A 58 -11.61 -18.38 8.30
N ALA A 59 -11.90 -17.08 8.33
CA ALA A 59 -11.73 -16.27 9.54
C ALA A 59 -12.66 -16.74 10.68
N GLU A 60 -13.91 -17.11 10.37
CA GLU A 60 -14.85 -17.66 11.34
C GLU A 60 -14.40 -19.02 11.89
N ASN A 61 -13.91 -19.93 11.03
CA ASN A 61 -13.36 -21.21 11.48
C ASN A 61 -12.19 -21.03 12.46
N LEU A 62 -11.32 -20.04 12.24
CA LEU A 62 -10.25 -19.71 13.20
C LEU A 62 -10.82 -19.25 14.55
N VAL A 63 -11.85 -18.41 14.54
CA VAL A 63 -12.53 -17.94 15.76
C VAL A 63 -13.22 -19.09 16.50
N GLU A 64 -13.94 -19.97 15.78
CA GLU A 64 -14.58 -21.17 16.33
C GLU A 64 -13.56 -22.12 16.96
N GLY A 65 -12.41 -22.27 16.32
CA GLY A 65 -11.25 -22.99 16.85
C GLY A 65 -10.51 -22.25 17.98
N GLY A 66 -11.03 -21.13 18.49
CA GLY A 66 -10.46 -20.41 19.63
C GLY A 66 -9.17 -19.64 19.33
N ALA A 67 -8.82 -19.41 18.06
CA ALA A 67 -7.58 -18.72 17.70
C ALA A 67 -7.54 -17.29 18.24
N ARG A 68 -6.35 -16.86 18.67
CA ARG A 68 -6.02 -15.49 19.06
C ARG A 68 -4.65 -15.13 18.50
N VAL A 69 -4.48 -13.87 18.13
CA VAL A 69 -3.15 -13.37 17.73
C VAL A 69 -2.18 -13.41 18.92
N ALA A 70 -0.99 -13.96 18.71
CA ALA A 70 0.07 -14.04 19.73
C ALA A 70 0.95 -12.78 19.77
N ILE A 71 0.91 -11.98 18.71
CA ILE A 71 1.69 -10.76 18.53
C ILE A 71 0.80 -9.58 18.18
N ARG A 72 1.29 -8.36 18.40
CA ARG A 72 0.57 -7.14 18.03
C ARG A 72 0.24 -7.17 16.54
N SER A 73 -1.05 -7.06 16.21
CA SER A 73 -1.54 -7.26 14.85
C SER A 73 -2.52 -6.16 14.49
N THR A 74 -2.30 -5.46 13.37
CA THR A 74 -3.18 -4.39 12.89
C THR A 74 -3.85 -4.79 11.58
N LEU A 75 -5.04 -4.23 11.28
CA LEU A 75 -5.81 -4.58 10.08
C LEU A 75 -5.60 -3.58 8.93
N ASN A 76 -5.38 -4.10 7.72
CA ASN A 76 -5.49 -3.33 6.49
C ASN A 76 -6.93 -2.85 6.29
N VAL A 77 -7.19 -2.07 5.24
CA VAL A 77 -8.52 -1.68 4.80
C VAL A 77 -9.46 -2.88 4.66
N GLY A 78 -10.72 -2.69 5.02
CA GLY A 78 -11.78 -3.67 4.84
C GLY A 78 -12.64 -3.37 3.61
N ALA A 79 -13.68 -4.18 3.40
CA ALA A 79 -14.64 -4.00 2.31
C ALA A 79 -15.85 -3.11 2.69
N LEU A 80 -15.84 -2.51 3.88
CA LEU A 80 -16.89 -1.63 4.39
C LEU A 80 -16.28 -0.35 4.96
N SER A 81 -17.11 0.66 5.19
CA SER A 81 -16.74 1.90 5.89
C SER A 81 -17.51 2.04 7.20
N PRO A 82 -17.14 1.33 8.28
CA PRO A 82 -17.78 1.50 9.59
C PRO A 82 -17.76 2.93 10.12
N ALA A 83 -16.74 3.73 9.74
CA ALA A 83 -16.70 5.16 10.04
C ALA A 83 -17.82 5.98 9.36
N GLY A 84 -18.61 5.39 8.46
CA GLY A 84 -19.78 6.03 7.85
C GLY A 84 -19.47 7.22 6.95
N CYS A 85 -18.23 7.31 6.44
CA CYS A 85 -17.77 8.47 5.68
C CYS A 85 -18.15 8.42 4.19
N ALA A 86 -18.35 7.21 3.65
CA ALA A 86 -18.74 7.00 2.26
C ALA A 86 -19.81 5.92 2.11
N ALA A 87 -20.65 6.07 1.08
CA ALA A 87 -21.66 5.09 0.73
C ALA A 87 -21.01 3.87 0.06
N VAL A 88 -21.17 2.69 0.69
CA VAL A 88 -20.73 1.41 0.13
C VAL A 88 -21.87 0.77 -0.65
N ARG A 89 -21.64 0.41 -1.92
CA ARG A 89 -22.63 -0.12 -2.87
C ARG A 89 -22.55 -1.65 -3.04
N LEU A 90 -22.08 -2.37 -2.03
CA LEU A 90 -22.11 -3.84 -2.03
C LEU A 90 -23.54 -4.37 -1.92
N ALA A 91 -23.81 -5.48 -2.62
CA ALA A 91 -25.04 -6.25 -2.47
C ALA A 91 -25.20 -6.77 -1.04
N ALA A 92 -26.43 -7.08 -0.62
CA ALA A 92 -26.74 -7.46 0.76
C ALA A 92 -25.88 -8.64 1.26
N HIS A 93 -25.79 -9.72 0.49
CA HIS A 93 -24.96 -10.89 0.82
C HIS A 93 -23.48 -10.52 1.03
N GLN A 94 -22.90 -9.80 0.07
CA GLN A 94 -21.49 -9.39 0.12
C GLN A 94 -21.22 -8.47 1.32
N ARG A 95 -22.15 -7.56 1.62
CA ARG A 95 -22.07 -6.67 2.78
C ARG A 95 -22.10 -7.45 4.09
N ASP A 96 -23.00 -8.42 4.20
CA ASP A 96 -23.14 -9.25 5.41
C ASP A 96 -21.89 -10.11 5.63
N MET A 97 -21.36 -10.71 4.56
CA MET A 97 -20.12 -11.49 4.59
C MET A 97 -18.91 -10.63 4.96
N ALA A 98 -18.74 -9.46 4.33
CA ALA A 98 -17.68 -8.52 4.67
C ALA A 98 -17.75 -8.11 6.15
N ALA A 99 -18.95 -7.82 6.67
CA ALA A 99 -19.15 -7.43 8.07
C ALA A 99 -18.80 -8.57 9.03
N ARG A 100 -19.16 -9.81 8.70
CA ARG A 100 -18.79 -11.01 9.47
C ARG A 100 -17.28 -11.19 9.51
N MET A 101 -16.62 -11.06 8.36
CA MET A 101 -15.17 -11.22 8.25
C MET A 101 -14.43 -10.17 9.08
N MET A 102 -14.82 -8.89 8.97
CA MET A 102 -14.21 -7.82 9.77
C MET A 102 -14.34 -8.09 11.28
N ARG A 103 -15.53 -8.53 11.74
CA ARG A 103 -15.75 -8.92 13.13
C ARG A 103 -14.93 -10.14 13.55
N ALA A 104 -14.74 -11.12 12.68
CA ALA A 104 -13.95 -12.31 12.98
C ALA A 104 -12.47 -11.95 13.25
N TYR A 105 -11.88 -11.08 12.43
CA TYR A 105 -10.53 -10.59 12.65
C TYR A 105 -10.39 -9.76 13.95
N GLU A 106 -11.37 -8.90 14.26
CA GLU A 106 -11.41 -8.20 15.55
C GLU A 106 -11.54 -9.19 16.73
N ALA A 107 -12.37 -10.23 16.61
CA ALA A 107 -12.57 -11.25 17.64
C ALA A 107 -11.31 -12.10 17.90
N MET A 108 -10.42 -12.24 16.91
CA MET A 108 -9.09 -12.86 17.07
C MET A 108 -8.11 -11.95 17.83
N GLY A 109 -8.45 -10.68 18.07
CA GLY A 109 -7.64 -9.71 18.81
C GLY A 109 -6.82 -8.75 17.93
N CYS A 110 -7.13 -8.66 16.63
CA CYS A 110 -6.47 -7.69 15.76
C CYS A 110 -6.96 -6.25 16.05
N GLU A 111 -6.04 -5.29 16.04
CA GLU A 111 -6.32 -3.87 16.17
C GLU A 111 -7.00 -3.33 14.89
N PRO A 112 -8.21 -2.76 14.98
CA PRO A 112 -8.99 -2.28 13.84
C PRO A 112 -8.48 -0.93 13.31
N SER A 113 -7.26 -0.90 12.80
CA SER A 113 -6.63 0.29 12.21
C SER A 113 -7.22 0.65 10.83
N TRP A 114 -7.71 -0.34 10.10
CA TRP A 114 -8.38 -0.22 8.80
C TRP A 114 -7.66 0.72 7.82
N THR A 115 -6.36 0.49 7.59
CA THR A 115 -5.53 1.35 6.75
C THR A 115 -4.41 0.57 6.08
N CYS A 116 -4.15 0.86 4.80
CA CYS A 116 -3.01 0.30 4.06
C CYS A 116 -1.67 0.97 4.40
N ALA A 117 -1.70 2.00 5.25
CA ALA A 117 -0.51 2.72 5.70
C ALA A 117 -0.38 2.65 7.23
N PRO A 118 -0.14 1.44 7.81
CA PRO A 118 -0.13 1.23 9.27
C PRO A 118 1.00 2.01 9.97
N TYR A 119 2.10 2.28 9.26
CA TYR A 119 3.21 3.12 9.74
C TYR A 119 2.81 4.58 10.00
N GLN A 120 1.74 5.08 9.37
CA GLN A 120 1.17 6.40 9.70
C GLN A 120 0.30 6.35 10.96
N ALA A 121 -0.23 5.17 11.31
CA ALA A 121 -1.02 4.92 12.51
C ALA A 121 -0.16 4.47 13.72
N GLY A 122 1.15 4.67 13.66
CA GLY A 122 2.08 4.37 14.75
C GLY A 122 2.57 2.92 14.82
N HIS A 123 2.23 2.06 13.86
CA HIS A 123 2.81 0.74 13.76
C HIS A 123 4.15 0.81 13.03
N ARG A 124 5.25 1.03 13.76
CA ARG A 124 6.57 1.27 13.18
C ARG A 124 7.64 0.36 13.82
N PRO A 125 7.87 -0.85 13.27
CA PRO A 125 8.93 -1.74 13.76
C PRO A 125 10.32 -1.09 13.60
N ALA A 126 11.26 -1.48 14.47
CA ALA A 126 12.63 -1.00 14.41
C ALA A 126 13.41 -1.64 13.25
N LEU A 127 14.47 -0.97 12.80
CA LEU A 127 15.42 -1.47 11.81
C LEU A 127 15.87 -2.91 12.13
N GLY A 128 15.82 -3.79 11.14
CA GLY A 128 16.21 -5.20 11.25
C GLY A 128 15.21 -6.12 11.93
N THR A 129 14.06 -5.61 12.39
CA THR A 129 13.02 -6.44 13.04
C THR A 129 12.25 -7.25 12.02
N ASP A 130 12.09 -8.54 12.24
CA ASP A 130 11.22 -9.41 11.45
C ASP A 130 9.74 -9.21 11.83
N VAL A 131 8.88 -8.99 10.84
CA VAL A 131 7.42 -8.80 10.99
C VAL A 131 6.66 -9.58 9.91
N ALA A 132 5.35 -9.75 10.12
CA ALA A 132 4.44 -10.41 9.18
C ALA A 132 3.42 -9.42 8.59
N TRP A 133 3.86 -8.55 7.67
CA TRP A 133 2.99 -7.56 7.01
C TRP A 133 2.63 -8.04 5.61
N GLY A 134 1.33 -8.14 5.28
CA GLY A 134 0.87 -8.65 3.98
C GLY A 134 0.62 -7.59 2.92
N GLU A 135 0.10 -6.42 3.29
CA GLU A 135 -0.34 -5.38 2.35
C GLU A 135 0.83 -4.82 1.53
N SER A 136 0.67 -4.76 0.21
CA SER A 136 1.79 -4.54 -0.72
C SER A 136 2.55 -3.22 -0.52
N ASN A 137 1.87 -2.11 -0.23
CA ASN A 137 2.54 -0.85 0.09
C ASN A 137 3.21 -0.90 1.47
N ALA A 138 2.55 -1.47 2.47
CA ALA A 138 3.07 -1.63 3.81
C ALA A 138 4.33 -2.50 3.82
N VAL A 139 4.36 -3.58 3.02
CA VAL A 139 5.53 -4.43 2.79
C VAL A 139 6.72 -3.61 2.29
N VAL A 140 6.52 -2.85 1.20
CA VAL A 140 7.62 -2.06 0.63
C VAL A 140 8.07 -0.97 1.58
N PHE A 141 7.15 -0.26 2.23
CA PHE A 141 7.52 0.78 3.19
C PHE A 141 8.26 0.22 4.40
N CYS A 142 7.81 -0.92 4.93
CA CYS A 142 8.46 -1.64 6.02
C CYS A 142 9.89 -2.04 5.65
N ASN A 143 10.08 -2.63 4.47
CA ASN A 143 11.39 -3.07 4.00
C ASN A 143 12.32 -1.89 3.66
N SER A 144 11.85 -0.94 2.85
CA SER A 144 12.68 0.14 2.31
C SER A 144 12.88 1.29 3.27
N VAL A 145 11.81 1.77 3.90
CA VAL A 145 11.84 3.03 4.65
C VAL A 145 12.16 2.78 6.12
N LEU A 146 11.60 1.73 6.71
CA LEU A 146 11.87 1.37 8.11
C LEU A 146 13.09 0.44 8.25
N GLY A 147 13.44 -0.30 7.20
CA GLY A 147 14.48 -1.34 7.26
C GLY A 147 14.10 -2.55 8.13
N ALA A 148 12.83 -2.66 8.51
CA ALA A 148 12.29 -3.90 9.06
C ALA A 148 12.14 -4.94 7.94
N ARG A 149 11.83 -6.18 8.28
CA ARG A 149 11.91 -7.31 7.36
C ARG A 149 10.59 -8.05 7.29
N THR A 150 10.05 -8.12 6.08
CA THR A 150 8.81 -8.84 5.79
C THR A 150 8.81 -9.32 4.35
N ASN A 151 8.07 -10.38 4.07
CA ASN A 151 7.75 -10.80 2.72
C ASN A 151 6.34 -10.33 2.33
N ARG A 152 6.01 -10.48 1.06
CA ARG A 152 4.62 -10.38 0.59
C ARG A 152 3.90 -11.68 0.92
N TYR A 153 3.08 -11.66 1.97
CA TYR A 153 2.25 -12.78 2.39
C TYR A 153 0.92 -12.79 1.62
N GLY A 154 0.38 -13.98 1.38
CA GLY A 154 -1.02 -14.09 0.95
C GLY A 154 -1.98 -13.96 2.14
N ASP A 155 -3.23 -13.59 1.85
CA ASP A 155 -4.32 -13.24 2.78
C ASP A 155 -4.59 -14.21 3.95
N PHE A 156 -4.18 -15.48 3.85
CA PHE A 156 -4.36 -16.47 4.93
C PHE A 156 -3.08 -16.71 5.73
N LEU A 157 -1.92 -16.39 5.16
CA LEU A 157 -0.63 -16.66 5.76
C LEU A 157 -0.24 -15.57 6.77
N ASP A 158 -0.58 -14.30 6.51
CA ASP A 158 -0.32 -13.19 7.43
C ASP A 158 -1.00 -13.37 8.80
N ILE A 159 -2.27 -13.76 8.83
CA ILE A 159 -3.02 -14.04 10.06
C ILE A 159 -2.53 -15.32 10.73
N ALA A 160 -2.14 -16.33 9.95
CA ALA A 160 -1.55 -17.54 10.50
C ALA A 160 -0.19 -17.24 11.18
N CYS A 161 0.63 -16.36 10.60
CA CYS A 161 1.85 -15.84 11.23
C CYS A 161 1.53 -15.04 12.50
N ALA A 162 0.47 -14.24 12.50
CA ALA A 162 0.04 -13.46 13.67
C ALA A 162 -0.44 -14.33 14.84
N ILE A 163 -1.21 -15.39 14.55
CA ILE A 163 -1.68 -16.37 15.55
C ILE A 163 -0.52 -17.16 16.14
N THR A 164 0.46 -17.53 15.31
CA THR A 164 1.56 -18.41 15.73
C THR A 164 2.78 -17.65 16.25
N GLY A 165 2.87 -16.35 15.98
CA GLY A 165 4.02 -15.50 16.32
C GLY A 165 5.28 -15.81 15.51
N VAL A 166 5.17 -16.58 14.43
CA VAL A 166 6.30 -17.00 13.60
C VAL A 166 5.99 -16.91 12.11
N ALA A 167 7.02 -16.68 11.30
CA ALA A 167 6.94 -16.68 9.84
C ALA A 167 8.02 -17.59 9.22
N PRO A 168 7.88 -18.00 7.94
CA PRO A 168 8.92 -18.76 7.26
C PRO A 168 10.24 -17.96 7.14
N ASP A 169 11.39 -18.60 7.40
CA ASP A 169 12.72 -18.00 7.21
C ASP A 169 13.14 -18.01 5.73
N TYR A 170 12.62 -17.07 4.95
CA TYR A 170 12.87 -16.98 3.51
C TYR A 170 12.81 -15.54 2.99
N GLY A 171 13.20 -15.37 1.72
CA GLY A 171 13.02 -14.12 1.00
C GLY A 171 13.69 -12.95 1.72
N LEU A 172 12.95 -11.86 1.87
CA LEU A 172 13.44 -10.59 2.41
C LEU A 172 13.67 -10.58 3.93
N HIS A 173 13.39 -11.68 4.64
CA HIS A 173 13.89 -11.88 6.01
C HIS A 173 15.41 -12.11 6.04
N ARG A 174 15.98 -12.62 4.95
CA ARG A 174 17.39 -12.98 4.86
C ARG A 174 18.21 -11.82 4.27
N PRO A 175 19.23 -11.29 4.98
CA PRO A 175 20.02 -10.14 4.54
C PRO A 175 20.60 -10.28 3.12
N GLU A 176 21.04 -11.48 2.75
CA GLU A 176 21.60 -11.77 1.43
C GLU A 176 20.61 -11.55 0.28
N ASN A 177 19.31 -11.70 0.53
CA ASN A 177 18.26 -11.48 -0.48
C ASN A 177 17.83 -10.01 -0.57
N ARG A 178 18.41 -9.13 0.26
CA ARG A 178 18.12 -7.69 0.31
C ARG A 178 19.16 -6.86 -0.44
N VAL A 179 20.19 -7.52 -0.98
CA VAL A 179 21.24 -6.89 -1.80
C VAL A 179 20.65 -6.53 -3.16
N ALA A 180 20.82 -5.27 -3.56
CA ALA A 180 20.39 -4.79 -4.86
C ALA A 180 21.21 -5.42 -6.00
N THR A 181 20.56 -5.67 -7.12
CA THR A 181 21.20 -6.10 -8.38
C THR A 181 20.99 -5.10 -9.51
N LEU A 182 20.00 -4.21 -9.39
CA LEU A 182 19.66 -3.16 -10.35
C LEU A 182 20.01 -1.78 -9.79
N LEU A 183 20.68 -0.95 -10.59
CA LEU A 183 20.88 0.47 -10.29
C LEU A 183 19.95 1.33 -11.16
N ILE A 184 19.10 2.15 -10.53
CA ILE A 184 18.32 3.19 -11.20
C ILE A 184 19.02 4.53 -10.98
N ASP A 185 19.58 5.11 -12.04
CA ASP A 185 20.28 6.39 -11.95
C ASP A 185 19.35 7.54 -12.34
N THR A 186 19.04 8.40 -11.36
CA THR A 186 18.18 9.58 -11.52
C THR A 186 18.97 10.89 -11.62
N ARG A 187 20.30 10.87 -11.50
CA ARG A 187 21.15 12.08 -11.38
C ARG A 187 21.11 12.97 -12.61
N GLY A 188 20.81 12.39 -13.78
CA GLY A 188 20.63 13.12 -15.03
C GLY A 188 19.32 13.91 -15.14
N LEU A 189 18.37 13.72 -14.23
CA LEU A 189 17.10 14.45 -14.18
C LEU A 189 17.25 15.78 -13.43
N SER A 190 16.46 16.78 -13.83
CA SER A 190 16.47 18.08 -13.16
C SER A 190 16.16 17.99 -11.66
N PRO A 191 16.79 18.82 -10.81
CA PRO A 191 16.50 18.85 -9.38
C PRO A 191 15.01 19.10 -9.07
N SER A 192 14.35 19.95 -9.85
CA SER A 192 12.92 20.24 -9.68
C SER A 192 12.04 19.01 -9.91
N LEU A 193 12.37 18.18 -10.92
CA LEU A 193 11.63 16.94 -11.17
C LEU A 193 11.85 15.92 -10.05
N ARG A 194 13.09 15.74 -9.60
CA ARG A 194 13.43 14.84 -8.49
C ARG A 194 12.76 15.23 -7.17
N ALA A 195 12.54 16.54 -6.96
CA ALA A 195 11.84 17.08 -5.80
C ALA A 195 10.32 17.21 -5.97
N SER A 196 9.73 16.66 -7.05
CA SER A 196 8.31 16.76 -7.34
C SER A 196 7.53 15.53 -6.87
N ASP A 197 6.40 15.72 -6.17
CA ASP A 197 5.61 14.60 -5.64
C ASP A 197 5.03 13.72 -6.75
N VAL A 198 4.60 14.34 -7.86
CA VAL A 198 4.01 13.63 -9.02
C VAL A 198 5.03 12.75 -9.75
N PHE A 199 6.33 12.92 -9.49
CA PHE A 199 7.37 12.07 -10.06
C PHE A 199 7.46 10.69 -9.37
N TYR A 200 7.17 10.59 -8.07
CA TYR A 200 7.43 9.36 -7.31
C TYR A 200 6.53 8.18 -7.72
N PRO A 201 5.22 8.34 -8.01
CA PRO A 201 4.44 7.26 -8.60
C PRO A 201 4.91 6.85 -10.00
N VAL A 202 5.41 7.80 -10.80
CA VAL A 202 5.98 7.51 -12.13
C VAL A 202 7.26 6.70 -12.00
N LEU A 203 8.16 7.12 -11.11
CA LEU A 203 9.38 6.39 -10.78
C LEU A 203 9.07 4.99 -10.25
N GLY A 204 8.06 4.86 -9.40
CA GLY A 204 7.62 3.56 -8.89
C GLY A 204 7.10 2.66 -9.99
N THR A 205 6.36 3.21 -10.95
CA THR A 205 5.89 2.46 -12.12
C THR A 205 7.05 1.99 -13.01
N ILE A 206 8.07 2.83 -13.22
CA ILE A 206 9.30 2.44 -13.92
C ILE A 206 9.98 1.30 -13.17
N LEU A 207 10.22 1.50 -11.86
CA LEU A 207 10.88 0.51 -11.01
C LEU A 207 10.13 -0.83 -11.02
N GLY A 208 8.79 -0.82 -10.86
CA GLY A 208 7.97 -2.03 -10.85
C GLY A 208 8.07 -2.82 -12.15
N ARG A 209 8.02 -2.12 -13.30
CA ARG A 209 8.13 -2.75 -14.63
C ARG A 209 9.52 -3.29 -14.94
N THR A 210 10.57 -2.60 -14.49
CA THR A 210 11.96 -3.00 -14.76
C THR A 210 12.45 -4.07 -13.79
N ALA A 211 12.22 -3.89 -12.49
CA ALA A 211 12.78 -4.78 -11.47
C ALA A 211 12.00 -6.08 -11.28
N GLY A 212 10.68 -6.06 -11.52
CA GLY A 212 9.83 -7.20 -11.17
C GLY A 212 9.90 -7.49 -9.67
N THR A 213 10.61 -8.55 -9.29
CA THR A 213 10.90 -8.92 -7.89
C THR A 213 12.37 -8.73 -7.49
N ALA A 214 13.24 -8.27 -8.39
CA ALA A 214 14.63 -7.94 -8.06
C ALA A 214 14.70 -6.72 -7.14
N VAL A 215 15.75 -6.65 -6.32
CA VAL A 215 16.01 -5.48 -5.48
C VAL A 215 16.80 -4.45 -6.28
N ALA A 216 16.33 -3.21 -6.27
CA ALA A 216 17.01 -2.09 -6.92
C ALA A 216 17.52 -1.09 -5.89
N VAL A 217 18.62 -0.42 -6.22
CA VAL A 217 19.05 0.81 -5.57
C VAL A 217 18.84 1.99 -6.52
N ILE A 218 18.24 3.06 -6.01
CA ILE A 218 18.00 4.30 -6.72
C ILE A 218 19.05 5.32 -6.25
N ASP A 219 19.85 5.84 -7.19
CA ASP A 219 20.81 6.91 -6.93
C ASP A 219 20.33 8.25 -7.48
N GLY A 220 20.70 9.33 -6.81
CA GLY A 220 20.37 10.70 -7.18
C GLY A 220 19.13 11.28 -6.50
N LEU A 221 18.52 10.68 -5.48
CA LEU A 221 17.38 11.27 -4.77
C LEU A 221 17.73 11.94 -3.44
N GLN A 222 19.01 12.08 -3.11
CA GLN A 222 19.46 12.69 -1.86
C GLN A 222 18.92 14.12 -1.73
N GLY A 223 18.34 14.45 -0.57
CA GLY A 223 17.72 15.75 -0.31
C GLY A 223 16.39 16.00 -1.03
N CYS A 224 15.87 15.03 -1.80
CA CYS A 224 14.63 15.18 -2.57
C CYS A 224 13.47 14.33 -2.03
N THR A 225 13.71 13.49 -1.01
CA THR A 225 12.74 12.51 -0.50
C THR A 225 11.98 12.98 0.73
N THR A 226 10.78 12.43 0.91
CA THR A 226 9.97 12.48 2.14
C THR A 226 9.34 11.10 2.35
N GLU A 227 8.82 10.78 3.54
CA GLU A 227 8.11 9.50 3.73
C GLU A 227 6.92 9.37 2.79
N ASP A 228 6.16 10.43 2.53
CA ASP A 228 5.01 10.39 1.60
C ASP A 228 5.45 10.12 0.15
N ARG A 229 6.59 10.66 -0.27
CA ARG A 229 7.19 10.37 -1.57
C ARG A 229 7.65 8.91 -1.68
N LEU A 230 8.33 8.40 -0.65
CA LEU A 230 8.79 7.00 -0.62
C LEU A 230 7.63 6.01 -0.53
N LYS A 231 6.57 6.37 0.20
CA LYS A 231 5.27 5.68 0.22
C LYS A 231 4.65 5.61 -1.18
N ALA A 232 4.56 6.74 -1.87
CA ALA A 232 3.99 6.81 -3.21
C ALA A 232 4.81 5.98 -4.24
N LEU A 233 6.14 6.05 -4.14
CA LEU A 233 7.08 5.24 -4.90
C LEU A 233 6.88 3.74 -4.67
N GLY A 234 6.85 3.31 -3.41
CA GLY A 234 6.70 1.91 -3.05
C GLY A 234 5.35 1.32 -3.44
N ALA A 235 4.28 2.09 -3.27
CA ALA A 235 2.94 1.65 -3.67
C ALA A 235 2.82 1.47 -5.18
N ALA A 236 3.36 2.40 -5.98
CA ALA A 236 3.33 2.29 -7.43
C ALA A 236 4.22 1.14 -7.94
N SER A 237 5.40 0.92 -7.36
CA SER A 237 6.29 -0.20 -7.76
C SER A 237 5.75 -1.57 -7.39
N ALA A 238 5.11 -1.69 -6.22
CA ALA A 238 4.44 -2.93 -5.81
C ALA A 238 3.19 -3.25 -6.65
N SER A 239 2.55 -2.23 -7.24
CA SER A 239 1.35 -2.40 -8.08
C SER A 239 1.73 -2.69 -9.54
N ALA A 240 2.66 -1.91 -10.11
CA ALA A 240 3.11 -2.08 -11.49
C ALA A 240 3.99 -3.32 -11.69
N GLY A 241 4.48 -3.92 -10.60
CA GLY A 241 5.30 -5.12 -10.61
C GLY A 241 5.10 -5.95 -9.34
N GLY A 242 6.19 -6.46 -8.78
CA GLY A 242 6.19 -7.28 -7.57
C GLY A 242 7.25 -6.84 -6.55
N VAL A 243 7.63 -5.57 -6.59
CA VAL A 243 8.72 -5.03 -5.76
C VAL A 243 8.32 -5.15 -4.29
N GLY A 244 9.13 -5.86 -3.52
CA GLY A 244 8.98 -5.98 -2.06
C GLY A 244 9.98 -5.13 -1.27
N LEU A 245 11.05 -4.68 -1.91
CA LEU A 245 12.12 -3.86 -1.35
C LEU A 245 12.81 -3.08 -2.47
N PHE A 246 13.03 -1.80 -2.23
CA PHE A 246 14.01 -0.96 -2.94
C PHE A 246 14.90 -0.21 -1.95
N HIS A 247 16.05 0.24 -2.42
CA HIS A 247 16.94 1.14 -1.68
C HIS A 247 16.99 2.51 -2.35
N VAL A 248 17.21 3.56 -1.58
CA VAL A 248 17.60 4.88 -2.07
C VAL A 248 18.93 5.25 -1.42
N ALA A 249 19.96 5.38 -2.24
CA ALA A 249 21.33 5.61 -1.78
C ALA A 249 21.42 6.88 -0.93
N GLY A 250 21.94 6.78 0.29
CA GLY A 250 22.07 7.88 1.25
C GLY A 250 20.76 8.30 1.93
N VAL A 251 19.68 7.54 1.77
CA VAL A 251 18.35 7.84 2.34
C VAL A 251 17.77 6.66 3.10
N THR A 252 17.66 5.48 2.49
CA THR A 252 17.07 4.31 3.16
C THR A 252 18.05 3.68 4.15
N PRO A 253 17.61 3.13 5.29
CA PRO A 253 18.50 2.73 6.39
C PRO A 253 19.57 1.69 6.03
N GLU A 254 19.28 0.80 5.08
CA GLU A 254 20.20 -0.27 4.64
C GLU A 254 21.14 0.17 3.50
N ALA A 255 21.05 1.42 3.03
CA ALA A 255 21.78 1.92 1.86
C ALA A 255 22.43 3.27 2.13
N GLN A 256 23.49 3.28 2.94
CA GLN A 256 24.30 4.49 3.17
C GLN A 256 24.80 5.09 1.85
N ASP A 257 25.11 4.24 0.88
CA ASP A 257 25.42 4.60 -0.50
C ASP A 257 25.00 3.46 -1.45
N ALA A 258 25.15 3.69 -2.76
CA ALA A 258 24.81 2.69 -3.78
C ALA A 258 25.70 1.44 -3.71
N THR A 259 26.98 1.61 -3.39
CA THR A 259 27.95 0.50 -3.27
C THR A 259 27.54 -0.48 -2.16
N THR A 260 27.11 0.06 -1.01
CA THR A 260 26.64 -0.71 0.13
C THR A 260 25.37 -1.49 -0.21
N ALA A 261 24.40 -0.83 -0.87
CA ALA A 261 23.16 -1.48 -1.30
C ALA A 261 23.42 -2.62 -2.30
N LEU A 262 24.44 -2.50 -3.15
CA LEU A 262 24.88 -3.52 -4.10
C LEU A 262 25.80 -4.60 -3.49
N GLY A 263 26.03 -4.56 -2.17
CA GLY A 263 26.90 -5.53 -1.49
C GLY A 263 28.37 -5.44 -1.89
N GLY A 264 28.83 -4.26 -2.32
CA GLY A 264 30.19 -4.03 -2.82
C GLY A 264 30.46 -4.57 -4.22
N LEU A 265 29.43 -5.06 -4.93
CA LEU A 265 29.52 -5.56 -6.30
C LEU A 265 29.06 -4.50 -7.31
N PRO A 266 29.51 -4.58 -8.58
CA PRO A 266 28.90 -3.78 -9.64
C PRO A 266 27.44 -4.20 -9.87
N PRO A 267 26.56 -3.27 -10.27
CA PRO A 267 25.17 -3.62 -10.60
C PRO A 267 25.14 -4.56 -11.81
N GLN A 268 24.24 -5.55 -11.78
CA GLN A 268 24.02 -6.46 -12.91
C GLN A 268 23.36 -5.73 -14.08
N GLU A 269 22.49 -4.76 -13.76
CA GLU A 269 21.85 -3.89 -14.73
C GLU A 269 21.84 -2.45 -14.21
N THR A 270 21.99 -1.49 -15.12
CA THR A 270 21.86 -0.06 -14.82
C THR A 270 20.86 0.57 -15.77
N LEU A 271 19.83 1.21 -15.23
CA LEU A 271 18.88 2.02 -15.97
C LEU A 271 19.09 3.50 -15.64
N THR A 272 19.72 4.22 -16.56
CA THR A 272 19.82 5.68 -16.46
C THR A 272 18.53 6.32 -16.95
N LEU A 273 17.83 7.04 -16.06
CA LEU A 273 16.57 7.68 -16.42
C LEU A 273 16.81 8.90 -17.29
N THR A 274 16.17 8.89 -18.45
CA THR A 274 16.08 10.04 -19.36
C THR A 274 14.70 10.67 -19.26
N PRO A 275 14.56 11.96 -19.59
CA PRO A 275 13.26 12.63 -19.73
C PRO A 275 12.24 11.85 -20.58
N GLN A 276 12.72 11.17 -21.62
CA GLN A 276 11.91 10.35 -22.52
C GLN A 276 11.32 9.14 -21.80
N ILE A 277 12.13 8.39 -21.04
CA ILE A 277 11.67 7.24 -20.24
C ILE A 277 10.62 7.69 -19.22
N VAL A 278 10.87 8.81 -18.53
CA VAL A 278 9.93 9.37 -17.55
C VAL A 278 8.60 9.75 -18.19
N ARG A 279 8.62 10.44 -19.34
CA ARG A 279 7.38 10.80 -20.06
C ARG A 279 6.61 9.59 -20.55
N GLN A 280 7.31 8.55 -21.02
CA GLN A 280 6.64 7.32 -21.47
C GLN A 280 5.95 6.60 -20.30
N ALA A 281 6.60 6.52 -19.13
CA ALA A 281 6.00 5.94 -17.94
C ALA A 281 4.80 6.75 -17.45
N LEU A 282 4.91 8.09 -17.45
CA LEU A 282 3.83 9.01 -17.11
C LEU A 282 2.61 8.79 -18.02
N ALA A 283 2.81 8.75 -19.34
CA ALA A 283 1.73 8.52 -20.29
C ALA A 283 1.04 7.16 -20.04
N GLY A 284 1.81 6.14 -19.67
CA GLY A 284 1.30 4.80 -19.35
C GLY A 284 0.50 4.70 -18.05
N LEU A 285 0.37 5.77 -17.26
CA LEU A 285 -0.51 5.84 -16.08
C LEU A 285 -1.91 6.36 -16.42
N SER A 286 -2.15 6.79 -17.66
CA SER A 286 -3.46 7.25 -18.11
C SER A 286 -4.03 6.28 -19.14
N THR A 287 -5.29 5.91 -18.98
CA THR A 287 -6.03 5.02 -19.90
C THR A 287 -7.20 5.73 -20.59
N ALA A 288 -7.52 6.95 -20.18
CA ALA A 288 -8.63 7.74 -20.71
C ALA A 288 -8.37 8.37 -22.11
N GLY A 289 -7.19 8.15 -22.70
CA GLY A 289 -6.81 8.74 -23.98
C GLY A 289 -6.78 10.27 -23.94
N GLU A 290 -7.31 10.91 -24.98
CA GLU A 290 -7.33 12.39 -25.14
C GLU A 290 -8.60 13.04 -24.55
N THR A 291 -9.43 12.31 -23.82
CA THR A 291 -10.66 12.87 -23.26
C THR A 291 -10.36 13.93 -22.19
N GLU A 292 -11.16 15.00 -22.20
CA GLU A 292 -11.15 16.04 -21.16
C GLU A 292 -12.22 15.80 -20.07
N ARG A 293 -12.97 14.69 -20.19
CA ARG A 293 -14.00 14.29 -19.24
C ARG A 293 -13.36 13.92 -17.90
N ILE A 294 -13.97 14.38 -16.80
CA ILE A 294 -13.72 13.90 -15.44
C ILE A 294 -15.06 13.72 -14.75
N ASP A 295 -15.29 12.54 -14.19
CA ASP A 295 -16.50 12.22 -13.42
C ASP A 295 -16.22 12.13 -11.92
N ALA A 296 -14.96 11.84 -11.55
CA ALA A 296 -14.51 11.79 -10.18
C ALA A 296 -13.00 12.04 -10.07
N VAL A 297 -12.60 12.60 -8.94
CA VAL A 297 -11.19 12.66 -8.52
C VAL A 297 -11.00 11.73 -7.33
N ALA A 298 -9.99 10.87 -7.34
CA ALA A 298 -9.66 10.04 -6.17
C ALA A 298 -8.17 10.11 -5.85
N ILE A 299 -7.89 10.37 -4.58
CA ILE A 299 -6.53 10.46 -4.04
C ILE A 299 -6.43 9.61 -2.76
N GLY A 300 -5.20 9.24 -2.36
CA GLY A 300 -4.99 8.47 -1.14
C GLY A 300 -4.91 6.96 -1.31
N SER A 301 -4.17 6.48 -2.31
CA SER A 301 -3.71 5.08 -2.34
C SER A 301 -2.21 5.05 -2.56
N PRO A 302 -1.41 4.97 -1.48
CA PRO A 302 -1.80 4.65 -0.11
C PRO A 302 -2.56 5.76 0.62
N HIS A 303 -3.26 5.42 1.70
CA HIS A 303 -4.06 6.36 2.49
C HIS A 303 -3.30 7.65 2.83
N LEU A 304 -3.97 8.79 2.64
CA LEU A 304 -3.38 10.11 2.82
C LEU A 304 -2.85 10.28 4.24
N SER A 305 -1.67 10.89 4.35
CA SER A 305 -1.13 11.43 5.59
C SER A 305 -1.84 12.74 5.97
N LEU A 306 -1.63 13.22 7.20
CA LEU A 306 -2.14 14.54 7.59
C LEU A 306 -1.51 15.65 6.74
N ALA A 307 -0.22 15.55 6.40
CA ALA A 307 0.48 16.53 5.58
C ALA A 307 -0.08 16.59 4.14
N GLU A 308 -0.47 15.46 3.58
CA GLU A 308 -1.14 15.44 2.26
C GLU A 308 -2.54 16.06 2.33
N ILE A 309 -3.27 15.91 3.44
CA ILE A 309 -4.54 16.61 3.66
C ILE A 309 -4.32 18.13 3.83
N ASP A 310 -3.30 18.55 4.56
CA ASP A 310 -2.93 19.97 4.70
C ASP A 310 -2.68 20.59 3.31
N GLU A 311 -2.00 19.85 2.42
CA GLU A 311 -1.75 20.28 1.05
C GLU A 311 -3.03 20.34 0.19
N VAL A 312 -3.96 19.39 0.37
CA VAL A 312 -5.29 19.45 -0.26
C VAL A 312 -6.04 20.71 0.18
N GLU A 313 -6.10 21.00 1.47
CA GLU A 313 -6.77 22.19 2.01
C GLU A 313 -6.14 23.49 1.49
N ARG A 314 -4.81 23.55 1.49
CA ARG A 314 -4.07 24.72 1.00
C ARG A 314 -4.39 25.01 -0.46
N ARG A 315 -4.46 23.95 -1.28
CA ARG A 315 -4.83 24.07 -2.70
C ARG A 315 -6.29 24.42 -2.87
N LEU A 316 -7.17 23.81 -2.10
CA LEU A 316 -8.59 24.10 -2.15
C LEU A 316 -8.86 25.58 -1.85
N ALA A 317 -8.12 26.16 -0.89
CA ALA A 317 -8.18 27.56 -0.51
C ALA A 317 -9.62 28.03 -0.21
N GLY A 318 -10.42 27.14 0.41
CA GLY A 318 -11.83 27.39 0.76
C GLY A 318 -12.82 27.37 -0.42
N ARG A 319 -12.37 27.07 -1.64
CA ARG A 319 -13.25 26.93 -2.81
C ARG A 319 -14.08 25.67 -2.71
N LYS A 320 -15.23 25.66 -3.38
CA LYS A 320 -16.09 24.48 -3.50
C LYS A 320 -15.70 23.66 -4.72
N LEU A 321 -15.92 22.36 -4.63
CA LEU A 321 -15.71 21.40 -5.69
C LEU A 321 -16.97 21.28 -6.55
N GLU A 322 -16.80 21.33 -7.87
CA GLU A 322 -17.83 21.03 -8.86
C GLU A 322 -17.87 19.53 -9.22
N ALA A 323 -16.74 18.82 -9.14
CA ALA A 323 -16.66 17.38 -9.27
C ALA A 323 -16.25 16.70 -7.94
N PRO A 324 -16.75 15.49 -7.64
CA PRO A 324 -16.48 14.84 -6.35
C PRO A 324 -15.00 14.44 -6.22
N LEU A 325 -14.39 14.81 -5.08
CA LEU A 325 -13.04 14.39 -4.70
C LEU A 325 -13.10 13.40 -3.55
N TYR A 326 -12.75 12.14 -3.82
CA TYR A 326 -12.66 11.05 -2.86
C TYR A 326 -11.28 11.04 -2.20
N ALA A 327 -11.21 11.53 -0.95
CA ALA A 327 -10.00 11.56 -0.15
C ALA A 327 -9.91 10.30 0.72
N ASN A 328 -9.11 9.32 0.29
CA ASN A 328 -8.97 8.05 0.97
C ASN A 328 -7.93 8.18 2.09
N THR A 329 -8.32 7.96 3.35
CA THR A 329 -7.44 8.14 4.50
C THR A 329 -7.80 7.20 5.67
N GLY A 330 -6.99 7.19 6.72
CA GLY A 330 -7.22 6.37 7.90
C GLY A 330 -7.85 7.15 9.07
N ARG A 331 -8.42 6.41 10.02
CA ARG A 331 -9.01 6.96 11.26
C ARG A 331 -8.03 7.84 12.04
N HIS A 332 -6.73 7.53 11.99
CA HIS A 332 -5.66 8.27 12.67
C HIS A 332 -5.45 9.68 12.10
N VAL A 333 -5.83 9.94 10.85
CA VAL A 333 -5.83 11.28 10.24
C VAL A 333 -7.17 11.97 10.43
N LEU A 334 -8.28 11.22 10.27
CA LEU A 334 -9.62 11.80 10.37
C LEU A 334 -9.93 12.38 11.76
N ARG A 335 -9.54 11.67 12.84
CA ARG A 335 -9.82 12.10 14.22
C ARG A 335 -9.22 13.48 14.55
N PRO A 336 -7.94 13.78 14.27
CA PRO A 336 -7.40 15.13 14.39
C PRO A 336 -8.18 16.20 13.61
N LEU A 337 -8.60 15.90 12.38
CA LEU A 337 -9.38 16.84 11.55
C LEU A 337 -10.75 17.14 12.15
N GLU A 338 -11.42 16.13 12.72
CA GLU A 338 -12.69 16.28 13.42
C GLU A 338 -12.57 17.18 14.66
N MET A 339 -11.57 16.92 15.50
CA MET A 339 -11.33 17.71 16.72
C MET A 339 -11.06 19.19 16.41
N GLN A 340 -10.55 19.49 15.23
CA GLN A 340 -10.25 20.85 14.75
C GLN A 340 -11.37 21.46 13.90
N GLY A 341 -12.48 20.75 13.67
CA GLY A 341 -13.58 21.19 12.79
C GLY A 341 -13.23 21.21 11.30
N ARG A 342 -12.02 20.79 10.93
CA ARG A 342 -11.48 20.78 9.55
C ARG A 342 -12.18 19.77 8.66
N ARG A 343 -12.53 18.59 9.21
CA ARG A 343 -13.29 17.56 8.48
C ARG A 343 -14.58 18.15 7.89
N ALA A 344 -15.38 18.82 8.71
CA ALA A 344 -16.66 19.38 8.30
C ALA A 344 -16.50 20.48 7.24
N ALA A 345 -15.46 21.32 7.34
CA ALA A 345 -15.17 22.36 6.36
C ALA A 345 -14.82 21.76 4.98
N LEU A 346 -14.01 20.70 4.96
CA LEU A 346 -13.67 19.97 3.74
C LEU A 346 -14.88 19.27 3.11
N GLU A 347 -15.71 18.62 3.92
CA GLU A 347 -16.96 17.99 3.45
C GLU A 347 -17.94 19.03 2.87
N GLN A 348 -18.07 20.20 3.50
CA GLN A 348 -18.88 21.31 2.98
C GLN A 348 -18.34 21.89 1.66
N ALA A 349 -17.04 21.77 1.43
CA ALA A 349 -16.43 22.13 0.16
C ALA A 349 -16.62 21.05 -0.92
N GLY A 350 -17.11 19.86 -0.57
CA GLY A 350 -17.41 18.78 -1.52
C GLY A 350 -16.41 17.62 -1.48
N VAL A 351 -15.47 17.61 -0.54
CA VAL A 351 -14.57 16.45 -0.34
C VAL A 351 -15.36 15.30 0.29
N ILE A 352 -15.20 14.11 -0.26
CA ILE A 352 -15.79 12.87 0.25
C ILE A 352 -14.67 12.07 0.91
N PHE A 353 -14.67 11.99 2.24
CA PHE A 353 -13.72 11.14 2.94
C PHE A 353 -14.08 9.67 2.75
N VAL A 354 -13.09 8.87 2.37
CA VAL A 354 -13.20 7.41 2.33
C VAL A 354 -12.28 6.86 3.41
N VAL A 355 -12.88 6.23 4.42
CA VAL A 355 -12.18 5.76 5.62
C VAL A 355 -12.55 4.31 5.87
N ASP A 356 -11.59 3.56 6.39
CA ASP A 356 -11.61 2.10 6.62
C ASP A 356 -11.54 1.23 5.37
N THR A 357 -11.66 1.84 4.19
CA THR A 357 -11.67 1.19 2.89
C THR A 357 -11.02 2.09 1.84
N CYS A 358 -11.01 1.68 0.57
CA CYS A 358 -10.64 2.57 -0.54
C CYS A 358 -11.48 2.33 -1.80
N VAL A 359 -11.48 3.30 -2.71
CA VAL A 359 -12.33 3.27 -3.93
C VAL A 359 -12.02 2.15 -4.92
N VAL A 360 -10.85 1.51 -4.85
CA VAL A 360 -10.47 0.36 -5.71
C VAL A 360 -10.65 -0.99 -5.01
N VAL A 361 -11.04 -0.98 -3.73
CA VAL A 361 -11.34 -2.19 -2.94
C VAL A 361 -12.85 -2.36 -2.78
N THR A 362 -13.57 -1.26 -2.57
CA THR A 362 -15.00 -1.26 -2.29
C THR A 362 -15.74 -0.42 -3.32
N PRO A 363 -16.91 -0.86 -3.82
CA PRO A 363 -17.71 -0.09 -4.76
C PRO A 363 -18.32 1.14 -4.07
N ILE A 364 -17.58 2.24 -4.08
CA ILE A 364 -17.99 3.55 -3.55
C ILE A 364 -18.42 4.47 -4.67
N LEU A 365 -17.63 4.48 -5.75
CA LEU A 365 -17.89 5.29 -6.93
C LEU A 365 -19.26 4.92 -7.52
N PRO A 366 -20.04 5.91 -8.01
CA PRO A 366 -21.24 5.64 -8.78
C PRO A 366 -20.92 4.79 -10.02
N GLU A 367 -21.89 4.01 -10.50
CA GLU A 367 -21.75 3.32 -11.77
C GLU A 367 -22.11 4.29 -12.90
N ILE A 368 -21.12 4.67 -13.71
CA ILE A 368 -21.28 5.61 -14.81
C ILE A 368 -20.55 5.03 -16.02
N ASP A 369 -21.27 4.90 -17.15
CA ASP A 369 -20.69 4.37 -18.38
C ASP A 369 -19.65 5.34 -18.99
N GLY A 370 -18.52 4.76 -19.41
CA GLY A 370 -17.37 5.50 -19.94
C GLY A 370 -16.78 6.55 -18.99
N ALA A 371 -16.91 6.35 -17.68
CA ALA A 371 -16.47 7.33 -16.69
C ALA A 371 -14.95 7.43 -16.57
N VAL A 372 -14.49 8.62 -16.17
CA VAL A 372 -13.07 8.95 -16.02
C VAL A 372 -12.77 9.37 -14.59
N LEU A 373 -11.80 8.68 -13.98
CA LEU A 373 -11.24 8.97 -12.67
C LEU A 373 -9.91 9.72 -12.83
N MET A 374 -9.81 10.91 -12.27
CA MET A 374 -8.53 11.59 -12.13
C MET A 374 -7.84 11.20 -10.82
N THR A 375 -6.53 10.96 -10.85
CA THR A 375 -5.78 10.58 -9.65
C THR A 375 -4.31 11.02 -9.69
N ASN A 376 -3.72 11.24 -8.51
CA ASN A 376 -2.29 11.39 -8.30
C ASN A 376 -1.61 10.11 -7.78
N SER A 377 -2.34 9.01 -7.69
CA SER A 377 -1.84 7.73 -7.18
C SER A 377 -1.53 6.78 -8.33
N GLY A 378 -0.29 6.26 -8.35
CA GLY A 378 0.09 5.18 -9.28
C GLY A 378 -0.67 3.88 -9.01
N LYS A 379 -1.05 3.61 -7.75
CA LYS A 379 -1.83 2.42 -7.36
C LYS A 379 -3.28 2.53 -7.84
N PHE A 380 -3.92 3.68 -7.68
CA PHE A 380 -5.25 3.90 -8.28
C PHE A 380 -5.18 3.89 -9.80
N ALA A 381 -4.16 4.49 -10.41
CA ALA A 381 -4.00 4.45 -11.86
C ALA A 381 -3.86 3.02 -12.41
N HIS A 382 -3.22 2.13 -11.65
CA HIS A 382 -3.10 0.73 -12.01
C HIS A 382 -4.42 -0.05 -11.82
N TYR A 383 -5.08 0.07 -10.66
CA TYR A 383 -6.21 -0.81 -10.30
C TYR A 383 -7.58 -0.29 -10.72
N ALA A 384 -7.80 1.02 -10.79
CA ALA A 384 -9.13 1.58 -11.01
C ALA A 384 -9.82 1.06 -12.29
N PRO A 385 -9.16 0.96 -13.45
CA PRO A 385 -9.81 0.43 -14.66
C PRO A 385 -10.38 -0.97 -14.48
N GLY A 386 -9.64 -1.86 -13.80
CA GLY A 386 -10.07 -3.25 -13.59
C GLY A 386 -11.03 -3.45 -12.43
N THR A 387 -11.03 -2.55 -11.44
CA THR A 387 -11.80 -2.72 -10.19
C THR A 387 -13.06 -1.86 -10.14
N THR A 388 -13.05 -0.68 -10.77
CA THR A 388 -14.18 0.26 -10.77
C THR A 388 -14.81 0.44 -12.14
N GLY A 389 -14.11 0.04 -13.22
CA GLY A 389 -14.53 0.27 -14.61
C GLY A 389 -14.26 1.68 -15.12
N TYR A 390 -13.73 2.58 -14.27
CA TYR A 390 -13.40 3.95 -14.69
C TYR A 390 -12.07 3.95 -15.47
N ALA A 391 -12.05 4.61 -16.62
CA ALA A 391 -10.79 4.98 -17.25
C ALA A 391 -10.04 5.98 -16.35
N VAL A 392 -8.70 6.04 -16.45
CA VAL A 392 -7.89 6.88 -15.56
C VAL A 392 -7.22 8.00 -16.34
N THR A 393 -7.15 9.16 -15.70
CA THR A 393 -6.20 10.21 -16.05
C THR A 393 -5.30 10.55 -14.85
N TYR A 394 -3.99 10.37 -15.02
CA TYR A 394 -3.02 10.64 -13.96
C TYR A 394 -2.58 12.11 -13.98
N GLY A 395 -2.39 12.73 -12.82
CA GLY A 395 -1.93 14.11 -12.67
C GLY A 395 -1.33 14.40 -11.30
N SER A 396 -0.84 15.63 -11.12
CA SER A 396 -0.39 16.10 -9.82
C SER A 396 -1.56 16.29 -8.85
N LEU A 397 -1.28 16.43 -7.56
CA LEU A 397 -2.29 16.81 -6.58
C LEU A 397 -2.90 18.18 -6.90
N ALA A 398 -2.12 19.09 -7.48
CA ALA A 398 -2.58 20.38 -7.98
C ALA A 398 -3.66 20.23 -9.04
N GLU A 399 -3.36 19.46 -10.08
CA GLU A 399 -4.26 19.21 -11.20
C GLU A 399 -5.52 18.48 -10.71
N CYS A 400 -5.40 17.55 -9.76
CA CYS A 400 -6.54 16.86 -9.15
C CYS A 400 -7.47 17.83 -8.42
N VAL A 401 -6.93 18.71 -7.57
CA VAL A 401 -7.74 19.68 -6.82
C VAL A 401 -8.35 20.73 -7.74
N GLU A 402 -7.59 21.31 -8.68
CA GLU A 402 -8.13 22.29 -9.62
C GLU A 402 -9.20 21.69 -10.56
N SER A 403 -9.01 20.45 -10.98
CA SER A 403 -10.01 19.76 -11.81
C SER A 403 -11.29 19.50 -11.02
N ALA A 404 -11.17 19.13 -9.74
CA ALA A 404 -12.32 19.00 -8.85
C ALA A 404 -13.03 20.35 -8.63
N VAL A 405 -12.28 21.44 -8.45
CA VAL A 405 -12.83 22.81 -8.27
C VAL A 405 -13.57 23.28 -9.51
N THR A 406 -13.04 23.02 -10.71
CA THR A 406 -13.58 23.56 -11.97
C THR A 406 -14.51 22.61 -12.72
N GLY A 407 -14.69 21.38 -12.23
CA GLY A 407 -15.56 20.38 -12.84
C GLY A 407 -15.07 19.86 -14.20
N ARG A 408 -13.84 20.19 -14.61
CA ARG A 408 -13.25 19.83 -15.90
C ARG A 408 -11.78 19.51 -15.76
N LEU A 409 -11.20 18.82 -16.74
CA LEU A 409 -9.77 18.52 -16.74
C LEU A 409 -8.93 19.80 -16.80
N VAL A 410 -8.13 20.01 -15.76
CA VAL A 410 -7.11 21.06 -15.69
C VAL A 410 -5.73 20.41 -15.76
N ARG A 411 -4.88 20.94 -16.64
CA ARG A 411 -3.50 20.50 -16.81
C ARG A 411 -2.51 21.63 -16.52
N GLU A 412 -1.47 21.29 -15.77
CA GLU A 412 -0.36 22.20 -15.52
C GLU A 412 0.78 21.90 -16.49
N ARG A 413 1.51 22.95 -16.92
CA ARG A 413 2.73 22.74 -17.70
C ARG A 413 3.82 22.21 -16.78
N GLN A 414 4.08 20.92 -16.86
CA GLN A 414 5.11 20.25 -16.06
C GLN A 414 6.41 20.08 -16.86
N ALA A 415 7.54 20.45 -16.24
CA ALA A 415 8.86 20.18 -16.77
C ALA A 415 9.28 18.74 -16.40
N TRP A 416 9.04 17.81 -17.33
CA TRP A 416 9.45 16.41 -17.24
C TRP A 416 10.84 16.18 -17.86
N SER A 417 11.75 17.13 -17.66
CA SER A 417 13.10 17.17 -18.22
C SER A 417 14.13 17.45 -17.15
#